data_AF-A0A8H7ANK4-F1
#
_entry.id   AF-A0A8H7ANK4-F1
#
_cell.length_a   1.000
_cell.length_b   1.000
_cell.length_c   1.000
_cell.angle_alpha   90.00
_cell.angle_beta   90.00
_cell.angle_gamma   90.00
#
_symmetry.space_group_name_H-M   'P 1'
#
loop_
_entity.id
_entity.type
_entity.pdbx_description
1 polymer ?
#
loop_
_entity_poly.entity_id
_entity_poly.type
_entity_poly.pdbx_seq_one_letter_code
_entity_poly.pdbx_strand_id
1 'polypeptide(L)'
;MAMSLWTAHPDCPEHLKPELERRVRSLPSSFLLPPIANEVFDNPNVCYERLQGWALSQGFAIVRTSGSVKQKRPRFEFRCIHHGGETANTRKLEDHVIRDEEGTIISRRCESVKIQS
;
A
#
# COMPACT_ATOMS: atom_id res chain seq x y z
N MET A 1 -24.44 -11.53 -6.99
CA MET A 1 -23.44 -11.30 -8.05
C MET A 1 -22.17 -12.00 -7.63
N ALA A 2 -21.63 -12.89 -8.47
CA ALA A 2 -20.36 -13.55 -8.18
C ALA A 2 -19.26 -12.48 -8.18
N MET A 3 -18.67 -12.19 -7.02
CA MET A 3 -17.48 -11.33 -6.96
C MET A 3 -16.37 -12.07 -7.71
N SER A 4 -15.94 -11.53 -8.84
CA SER A 4 -14.69 -11.97 -9.47
C SER A 4 -13.61 -11.99 -8.41
N LEU A 5 -12.90 -13.12 -8.26
CA LEU A 5 -11.79 -13.20 -7.33
C LEU A 5 -10.79 -12.12 -7.70
N TRP A 6 -10.45 -11.24 -6.75
CA TRP A 6 -9.37 -10.30 -6.94
C TRP A 6 -8.06 -11.07 -7.12
N THR A 7 -7.29 -10.70 -8.14
CA THR A 7 -5.98 -11.28 -8.47
C THR A 7 -4.90 -10.22 -8.40
N ALA A 8 -3.70 -10.59 -7.98
CA ALA A 8 -2.59 -9.66 -7.93
C ALA A 8 -2.22 -9.15 -9.33
N HIS A 9 -1.65 -7.94 -9.42
CA HIS A 9 -1.15 -7.39 -10.67
C HIS A 9 -0.11 -8.34 -11.30
N PRO A 10 -0.05 -8.48 -12.64
CA PRO A 10 0.91 -9.36 -13.30
C PRO A 10 2.36 -9.12 -12.88
N ASP A 11 2.73 -7.85 -12.66
CA ASP A 11 4.08 -7.42 -12.25
C ASP A 11 4.38 -7.59 -10.75
N CYS A 12 3.41 -8.03 -9.94
CA CYS A 12 3.67 -8.38 -8.56
C CYS A 12 4.65 -9.58 -8.53
N PRO A 13 5.70 -9.58 -7.70
CA PRO A 13 6.60 -10.73 -7.62
C PRO A 13 5.87 -12.03 -7.31
N GLU A 14 6.12 -13.10 -8.07
CA GLU A 14 5.40 -14.39 -7.97
C GLU A 14 5.33 -14.94 -6.55
N HIS A 15 6.40 -14.81 -5.77
CA HIS A 15 6.45 -15.28 -4.39
C HIS A 15 5.57 -14.47 -3.41
N LEU A 16 5.16 -13.24 -3.79
CA LEU A 16 4.28 -12.38 -2.99
C LEU A 16 2.80 -12.49 -3.40
N LYS A 17 2.51 -12.92 -4.63
CA LYS A 17 1.12 -13.03 -5.13
C LYS A 17 0.22 -13.87 -4.21
N PRO A 18 0.60 -15.08 -3.76
CA PRO A 18 -0.26 -15.90 -2.92
C PRO A 18 -0.62 -15.20 -1.61
N GLU A 19 0.35 -14.53 -1.00
CA GLU A 19 0.16 -13.82 0.27
C GLU A 19 -0.71 -12.57 0.09
N LEU A 20 -0.44 -11.80 -0.95
CA LEU A 20 -1.19 -10.59 -1.27
C LEU A 20 -2.65 -10.91 -1.55
N GLU A 21 -2.91 -11.91 -2.39
CA GLU A 21 -4.27 -12.32 -2.71
C GLU A 21 -4.99 -12.90 -1.49
N ARG A 22 -4.32 -13.72 -0.68
CA ARG A 22 -4.87 -14.22 0.59
C ARG A 22 -5.26 -13.06 1.50
N ARG A 23 -4.41 -12.04 1.60
CA ARG A 23 -4.67 -10.87 2.43
C ARG A 23 -5.87 -10.08 1.91
N VAL A 24 -5.91 -9.76 0.62
CA VAL A 24 -7.04 -9.02 0.01
C VAL A 24 -8.35 -9.78 0.14
N ARG A 25 -8.33 -11.11 -0.05
CA ARG A 25 -9.51 -11.96 0.13
C ARG A 25 -10.00 -12.04 1.57
N SER A 26 -9.15 -11.80 2.57
CA SER A 26 -9.54 -11.76 3.98
C SER A 26 -10.20 -10.45 4.43
N LEU A 27 -10.13 -9.39 3.61
CA LEU A 27 -10.72 -8.10 3.93
C LEU A 27 -12.24 -8.14 3.74
N PRO A 28 -13.01 -7.35 4.51
CA PRO A 28 -14.42 -7.13 4.22
C PRO A 28 -14.61 -6.65 2.78
N SER A 29 -15.60 -7.18 2.07
CA SER A 29 -15.87 -6.80 0.68
C SER A 29 -16.13 -5.29 0.53
N SER A 30 -16.77 -4.66 1.53
CA SER A 30 -16.96 -3.21 1.59
C SER A 30 -15.64 -2.43 1.64
N PHE A 31 -14.57 -3.01 2.16
CA PHE A 31 -13.27 -2.35 2.26
C PHE A 31 -12.53 -2.33 0.92
N LEU A 32 -12.95 -3.13 -0.05
CA LEU A 32 -12.37 -3.18 -1.39
C LEU A 32 -13.03 -2.18 -2.35
N LEU A 33 -14.17 -1.60 -1.97
CA LEU A 33 -14.86 -0.61 -2.78
C LEU A 33 -14.22 0.78 -2.63
N PRO A 34 -14.32 1.66 -3.65
CA PRO A 34 -13.90 3.05 -3.52
C PRO A 34 -14.50 3.71 -2.27
N PRO A 35 -13.72 4.49 -1.51
CA PRO A 35 -14.24 5.23 -0.37
C PRO A 35 -15.27 6.26 -0.82
N ILE A 36 -16.31 6.47 -0.02
CA ILE A 36 -17.38 7.42 -0.32
C ILE A 36 -17.32 8.62 0.63
N ALA A 37 -17.80 9.76 0.17
CA ALA A 37 -17.87 10.94 1.02
C ALA A 37 -18.82 10.70 2.20
N ASN A 38 -18.44 11.20 3.37
CA ASN A 38 -19.22 11.12 4.61
C ASN A 38 -19.44 9.71 5.18
N GLU A 39 -18.54 8.75 4.93
CA GLU A 39 -18.51 7.49 5.71
C GLU A 39 -18.30 7.78 7.20
N VAL A 40 -19.07 7.10 8.05
CA VAL A 40 -19.01 7.24 9.51
C VAL A 40 -18.36 5.99 10.10
N PHE A 41 -17.40 6.18 10.99
CA PHE A 41 -16.69 5.11 11.68
C PHE A 41 -16.61 5.41 13.18
N ASP A 42 -16.63 4.35 13.99
CA ASP A 42 -16.57 4.46 15.45
C ASP A 42 -15.26 5.06 15.95
N ASN A 43 -14.16 4.83 15.22
CA ASN A 43 -12.85 5.34 15.57
C ASN A 43 -11.96 5.52 14.32
N PRO A 44 -10.93 6.37 14.40
CA PRO A 44 -10.04 6.67 13.26
C PRO A 44 -9.20 5.48 12.79
N ASN A 45 -8.98 4.45 13.62
CA ASN A 45 -8.22 3.27 13.19
C ASN A 45 -9.05 2.40 12.24
N VAL A 46 -10.36 2.25 12.48
CA VAL A 46 -11.26 1.54 11.55
C VAL A 46 -11.33 2.26 10.21
N CYS A 47 -11.41 3.59 10.22
CA CYS A 47 -11.31 4.40 9.01
C CYS A 47 -9.97 4.16 8.27
N TYR A 48 -8.86 4.12 9.01
CA TYR A 48 -7.55 3.84 8.42
C TYR A 48 -7.47 2.43 7.81
N GLU A 49 -7.95 1.39 8.50
CA GLU A 49 -7.99 0.02 7.98
C GLU A 49 -8.87 -0.10 6.74
N ARG A 50 -10.02 0.57 6.74
CA ARG A 50 -10.93 0.68 5.58
C ARG A 50 -10.24 1.29 4.37
N LEU A 51 -9.57 2.42 4.56
CA LEU A 51 -8.83 3.12 3.52
C LEU A 51 -7.65 2.29 3.01
N GLN A 52 -6.91 1.66 3.92
CA GLN A 52 -5.76 0.82 3.59
C GLN A 52 -6.17 -0.45 2.84
N GLY A 53 -7.33 -1.03 3.16
CA GLY A 53 -7.88 -2.17 2.44
C GLY A 53 -8.18 -1.84 0.98
N TRP A 54 -8.80 -0.69 0.73
CA TRP A 54 -9.01 -0.21 -0.63
C TRP A 54 -7.68 0.07 -1.33
N ALA A 55 -6.77 0.81 -0.69
CA ALA A 55 -5.45 1.12 -1.24
C ALA A 55 -4.67 -0.14 -1.65
N LEU A 56 -4.64 -1.16 -0.79
CA LEU A 56 -3.98 -2.43 -1.07
C LEU A 56 -4.57 -3.12 -2.31
N SER A 57 -5.89 -3.12 -2.45
CA SER A 57 -6.57 -3.71 -3.62
C SER A 57 -6.28 -2.97 -4.93
N GLN A 58 -5.91 -1.68 -4.84
CA GLN A 58 -5.57 -0.82 -5.97
C GLN A 58 -4.05 -0.73 -6.21
N GLY A 59 -3.22 -1.35 -5.37
CA GLY A 59 -1.77 -1.37 -5.52
C GLY A 59 -1.04 -0.14 -4.98
N PHE A 60 -1.60 0.59 -4.01
CA PHE A 60 -0.91 1.67 -3.30
C PHE A 60 -1.09 1.57 -1.78
N ALA A 61 -0.46 2.47 -1.03
CA ALA A 61 -0.60 2.54 0.42
C ALA A 61 -0.99 3.95 0.89
N ILE A 62 -1.74 4.00 1.98
CA ILE A 62 -2.13 5.24 2.64
C ILE A 62 -1.34 5.36 3.95
N VAL A 63 -0.95 6.59 4.27
CA VAL A 63 -0.29 6.96 5.52
C VAL A 63 -1.11 8.02 6.23
N ARG A 64 -1.02 8.04 7.55
CA ARG A 64 -1.57 9.11 8.37
C ARG A 64 -0.53 10.22 8.51
N THR A 65 -0.83 11.41 8.01
CA THR A 65 0.11 12.56 8.04
C THR A 65 -0.15 13.50 9.20
N SER A 66 -1.37 13.52 9.74
CA SER A 66 -1.69 14.33 10.90
C SER A 66 -2.81 13.75 11.73
N GLY A 67 -2.92 14.27 12.95
CA GLY A 67 -4.06 14.05 13.84
C GLY A 67 -3.69 13.51 15.21
N SER A 68 -4.49 13.85 16.21
CA SER A 68 -4.37 13.32 17.56
C SER A 68 -5.74 13.38 18.25
N VAL A 69 -6.07 12.32 18.99
CA VAL A 69 -7.27 12.27 19.84
C VAL A 69 -7.25 13.31 20.96
N LYS A 70 -6.07 13.84 21.31
CA LYS A 70 -5.88 14.81 22.40
C LYS A 70 -6.13 16.27 21.99
N GLN A 71 -6.39 16.53 20.71
CA GLN A 71 -6.63 17.89 20.22
C GLN A 71 -8.04 18.37 20.59
N LYS A 72 -8.19 19.68 20.82
CA LYS A 72 -9.49 20.34 21.11
C LYS A 72 -10.54 20.07 20.01
N ARG A 73 -10.09 19.86 18.77
CA ARG A 73 -10.88 19.39 17.63
C ARG A 73 -10.10 18.28 16.93
N PRO A 74 -10.34 17.00 17.28
CA PRO A 74 -9.57 15.90 16.71
C PRO A 74 -9.88 15.80 15.21
N ARG A 75 -8.87 16.03 14.38
CA ARG A 75 -8.90 15.82 12.94
C ARG A 75 -7.79 14.85 12.56
N PHE A 76 -8.09 13.91 11.68
CA PHE A 76 -7.13 12.94 11.16
C PHE A 76 -7.00 13.17 9.66
N GLU A 77 -5.78 13.10 9.17
CA GLU A 77 -5.50 13.29 7.75
C GLU A 77 -4.76 12.07 7.22
N PHE A 78 -5.33 11.50 6.16
CA PHE A 78 -4.83 10.33 5.48
C PHE A 78 -4.48 10.72 4.05
N ARG A 79 -3.38 10.16 3.57
CA ARG A 79 -2.67 10.63 2.40
C ARG A 79 -2.01 9.45 1.70
N CYS A 80 -1.93 9.43 0.38
CA CYS A 80 -1.20 8.37 -0.32
C CYS A 80 0.29 8.47 0.04
N ILE A 81 0.97 7.35 0.27
CA ILE A 81 2.41 7.35 0.59
C ILE A 81 3.26 8.03 -0.50
N HIS A 82 2.73 8.13 -1.72
CA HIS A 82 3.42 8.61 -2.92
C HIS A 82 3.19 10.10 -3.25
N HIS A 83 2.72 10.96 -2.35
CA HIS A 83 2.25 12.32 -2.71
C HIS A 83 3.06 13.10 -3.78
N GLY A 84 2.43 13.19 -4.96
CA GLY A 84 2.89 13.78 -6.23
C GLY A 84 2.28 12.96 -7.37
N GLY A 85 2.25 13.46 -8.62
CA GLY A 85 1.95 12.61 -9.80
C GLY A 85 3.00 11.49 -10.02
N GLU A 86 3.98 11.41 -9.13
CA GLU A 86 5.16 10.55 -9.17
C GLU A 86 5.41 10.02 -7.76
N THR A 87 5.95 8.80 -7.66
CA THR A 87 6.42 8.24 -6.39
C THR A 87 7.46 9.18 -5.77
N ALA A 88 7.24 9.62 -4.53
CA ALA A 88 8.18 10.47 -3.78
C ALA A 88 9.51 9.74 -3.53
N ASN A 89 10.38 9.78 -4.53
CA ASN A 89 11.70 9.20 -4.54
C ASN A 89 12.70 10.17 -3.90
N THR A 90 12.48 10.48 -2.63
CA THR A 90 13.37 11.37 -1.85
C THR A 90 14.82 10.88 -1.82
N ARG A 91 15.01 9.58 -2.04
CA ARG A 91 16.32 8.92 -2.16
C ARG A 91 16.93 8.94 -3.58
N LYS A 92 16.21 9.46 -4.58
CA LYS A 92 16.64 9.53 -6.00
C LYS A 92 17.15 8.20 -6.57
N LEU A 93 16.46 7.10 -6.22
CA LEU A 93 16.71 5.74 -6.67
C LEU A 93 15.99 5.42 -8.00
N GLU A 94 16.38 4.35 -8.67
CA GLU A 94 15.73 3.92 -9.90
C GLU A 94 14.29 3.42 -9.62
N ASP A 95 13.35 3.55 -10.58
CA ASP A 95 11.94 3.15 -10.39
C ASP A 95 11.72 1.64 -10.33
N HIS A 96 12.63 0.86 -10.92
CA HIS A 96 12.61 -0.60 -10.89
C HIS A 96 13.99 -1.13 -10.50
N VAL A 97 14.01 -2.33 -9.91
CA VAL A 97 15.26 -3.06 -9.68
C VAL A 97 15.75 -3.56 -11.04
N ILE A 98 16.89 -3.05 -11.49
CA ILE A 98 17.50 -3.42 -12.76
C ILE A 98 18.49 -4.56 -12.47
N ARG A 99 18.42 -5.61 -13.30
CA ARG A 99 19.36 -6.74 -13.28
C ARG A 99 20.13 -6.82 -14.59
N ASP A 100 21.38 -7.27 -14.52
CA ASP A 100 22.15 -7.64 -15.72
C ASP A 100 21.73 -9.01 -16.27
N GLU A 101 22.36 -9.44 -17.37
CA GLU A 101 22.12 -10.72 -18.05
C GLU A 101 22.41 -11.94 -17.16
N GLU A 102 23.22 -11.74 -16.13
CA GLU A 102 23.63 -12.75 -15.14
C GLU A 102 22.70 -12.77 -13.91
N GLY A 103 21.72 -11.86 -13.87
CA GLY A 103 20.73 -11.74 -12.80
C GLY A 103 21.19 -10.94 -11.58
N THR A 104 22.38 -10.32 -11.63
CA THR A 104 22.91 -9.46 -10.57
C THR A 104 22.17 -8.14 -10.56
N ILE A 105 21.80 -7.67 -9.37
CA ILE A 105 21.13 -6.37 -9.21
C ILE A 105 22.17 -5.26 -9.41
N ILE A 106 22.00 -4.47 -10.47
CA ILE A 106 22.84 -3.30 -10.78
C ILE A 106 22.20 -1.97 -10.34
N SER A 107 20.91 -1.98 -9.99
CA SER A 107 20.24 -0.78 -9.46
C SER A 107 20.56 -0.54 -7.98
N ARG A 108 20.63 0.73 -7.58
CA ARG A 108 20.80 1.13 -6.18
C ARG A 108 19.57 0.86 -5.32
N ARG A 109 18.42 0.53 -5.94
CA ARG A 109 17.16 0.20 -5.27
C ARG A 109 17.19 -1.12 -4.47
N CYS A 110 18.23 -1.93 -4.56
CA CYS A 110 18.45 -3.09 -3.69
C CYS A 110 19.96 -3.32 -3.47
N GLU A 111 20.59 -2.55 -2.59
CA GLU A 111 21.84 -3.02 -1.99
C GLU A 111 21.45 -4.05 -0.92
N SER A 112 21.54 -5.33 -1.27
CA SER A 112 21.39 -6.41 -0.31
C SER A 112 22.47 -6.23 0.76
N VAL A 113 22.13 -5.60 1.88
CA VAL A 113 22.92 -5.71 3.09
C VAL A 113 22.85 -7.18 3.48
N LYS A 114 23.88 -7.93 3.08
CA LYS A 114 24.15 -9.24 3.68
C LYS A 114 24.39 -8.95 5.16
N ILE A 115 23.38 -9.18 5.98
CA ILE A 115 23.57 -9.28 7.43
C ILE A 115 24.41 -10.53 7.61
N GLN A 116 25.72 -10.35 7.78
CA GLN A 116 26.60 -11.41 8.27
C GLN A 116 26.18 -11.68 9.72
N SER A 117 25.65 -12.89 9.94
CA SER A 117 25.42 -13.51 11.25
C SER A 117 26.72 -13.73 12.00
#